data_AF-A0A835RPZ6-F1
#
_entry.id   AF-A0A835RPZ6-F1
#
_cell.length_a   1.000
_cell.length_b   1.000
_cell.length_c   1.000
_cell.angle_alpha   90.00
_cell.angle_beta   90.00
_cell.angle_gamma   90.00
#
_symmetry.space_group_name_H-M   'P 1'
#
loop_
_entity.id
_entity.type
_entity.pdbx_description
1 polymer ?
#
loop_
_entity_poly.entity_id
_entity_poly.type
_entity_poly.pdbx_seq_one_letter_code
_entity_poly.pdbx_strand_id
1 'polypeptide(L)'
;MERKYMVKFRVELTPDNFGWGESCPVYFMVKVAQEARSWKKVYLNQANTGVVFDVPMDGQLTFRVPERRGADDQLHFGMYEIWRGRWKGGLVIHEVIIAPVVHA
;
A
#
# COMPACT_ATOMS: atom_id res chain seq x y z
N MET A 1 -7.58 4.76 24.32
CA MET A 1 -7.48 5.69 23.17
C MET A 1 -7.38 4.91 21.86
N GLU A 2 -8.06 5.36 20.80
CA GLU A 2 -7.83 4.89 19.42
C GLU A 2 -6.34 5.04 19.05
N ARG A 3 -5.75 4.01 18.47
CA ARG A 3 -4.34 4.03 18.06
C ARG A 3 -4.24 4.23 16.56
N LYS A 4 -3.39 5.17 16.14
CA LYS A 4 -3.15 5.46 14.73
C LYS A 4 -1.88 4.75 14.25
N TYR A 5 -2.00 4.03 13.15
CA TYR A 5 -0.92 3.29 12.51
C TYR A 5 -0.77 3.72 11.05
N MET A 6 0.39 3.42 10.48
CA MET A 6 0.64 3.46 9.05
C MET A 6 0.91 2.07 8.51
N VAL A 7 0.66 1.89 7.22
CA VAL A 7 1.08 0.72 6.46
C VAL A 7 1.89 1.15 5.24
N LYS A 8 2.94 0.38 4.94
CA LYS A 8 3.76 0.53 3.74
C LYS A 8 4.11 -0.83 3.16
N PHE A 9 4.29 -0.88 1.85
CA PHE A 9 4.96 -2.01 1.20
C PHE A 9 6.37 -1.57 0.81
N ARG A 10 7.37 -2.38 1.14
CA ARG A 10 8.73 -2.23 0.62
C ARG A 10 8.86 -3.12 -0.60
N VAL A 11 9.06 -2.51 -1.76
CA VAL A 11 8.94 -3.19 -3.06
C VAL A 11 10.08 -2.81 -4.00
N GLU A 12 10.18 -3.54 -5.09
CA GLU A 12 11.10 -3.27 -6.19
C GLU A 12 10.38 -3.55 -7.52
N LEU A 13 10.66 -2.74 -8.54
CA LEU A 13 10.37 -3.08 -9.93
C LEU A 13 11.63 -3.65 -10.58
N THR A 14 11.59 -4.92 -10.98
CA THR A 14 12.73 -5.58 -11.63
C THR A 14 13.08 -4.89 -12.96
N PRO A 15 14.32 -4.99 -13.48
CA PRO A 15 14.69 -4.35 -14.73
C PRO A 15 13.84 -4.74 -15.96
N ASP A 16 13.26 -5.95 -15.94
CA ASP A 16 12.38 -6.52 -16.98
C ASP A 16 10.88 -6.32 -16.68
N ASN A 17 10.53 -5.45 -15.72
CA ASN A 17 9.15 -5.14 -15.40
C ASN A 17 8.37 -4.60 -16.61
N PHE A 18 7.06 -4.81 -16.61
CA PHE A 18 6.18 -4.33 -17.68
C PHE A 18 4.80 -3.95 -17.15
N GLY A 19 4.10 -3.10 -17.90
CA GLY A 19 2.72 -2.68 -17.59
C GLY A 19 2.62 -1.55 -16.54
N TRP A 20 3.75 -1.04 -16.05
CA TRP A 20 3.87 0.10 -15.14
C TRP A 20 4.25 1.35 -15.95
N GLY A 21 3.38 2.36 -15.98
CA GLY A 21 3.61 3.59 -16.74
C GLY A 21 2.80 4.74 -16.17
N GLU A 22 3.01 5.95 -16.69
CA GLU A 22 2.46 7.20 -16.15
C GLU A 22 0.93 7.22 -16.06
N SER A 23 0.26 6.38 -16.83
CA SER A 23 -1.20 6.29 -16.86
C SER A 23 -1.74 4.99 -16.25
N CYS A 24 -0.89 4.19 -15.60
CA CYS A 24 -1.19 2.90 -15.00
C CYS A 24 -1.03 2.92 -13.47
N PRO A 25 -1.84 3.70 -12.72
CA PRO A 25 -1.78 3.70 -11.27
C PRO A 25 -2.29 2.40 -10.68
N VAL A 26 -1.87 2.13 -9.45
CA VAL A 26 -2.51 1.17 -8.55
C VAL A 26 -3.07 1.90 -7.33
N TYR A 27 -4.01 1.27 -6.66
CA TYR A 27 -4.63 1.80 -5.45
C TYR A 27 -4.17 0.98 -4.25
N PHE A 28 -3.43 1.60 -3.36
CA PHE A 28 -3.03 1.02 -2.10
C PHE A 28 -4.13 1.23 -1.07
N MET A 29 -4.57 0.17 -0.42
CA MET A 29 -5.74 0.13 0.45
C MET A 29 -5.37 -0.37 1.83
N VAL A 30 -6.05 0.17 2.84
CA VAL A 30 -6.10 -0.43 4.17
C VAL A 30 -7.49 -0.29 4.78
N LYS A 31 -7.93 -1.32 5.50
CA LYS A 31 -9.21 -1.39 6.20
C LYS A 31 -9.03 -2.24 7.46
N VAL A 32 -9.59 -1.78 8.57
CA VAL A 32 -9.73 -2.59 9.78
C VAL A 32 -11.15 -3.14 9.83
N ALA A 33 -11.34 -4.44 10.03
CA ALA A 33 -12.65 -5.03 10.25
C ALA A 33 -13.68 -4.65 9.15
N GLN A 34 -14.87 -4.22 9.58
CA GLN A 34 -15.94 -3.68 8.74
C GLN A 34 -15.85 -2.15 8.53
N GLU A 35 -14.77 -1.49 8.97
CA GLU A 35 -14.62 -0.03 8.90
C GLU A 35 -14.47 0.52 7.47
N ALA A 36 -14.52 1.85 7.35
CA ALA A 36 -14.24 2.51 6.08
C ALA A 36 -12.82 2.20 5.57
N ARG A 37 -12.70 1.98 4.26
CA ARG A 37 -11.41 1.77 3.60
C ARG A 37 -10.69 3.11 3.43
N SER A 38 -9.40 3.13 3.76
CA SER A 38 -8.49 4.22 3.37
C SER A 38 -7.75 3.81 2.10
N TRP A 39 -7.65 4.73 1.14
CA TRP A 39 -7.06 4.47 -0.15
C TRP A 39 -6.02 5.54 -0.50
N LYS A 40 -4.99 5.13 -1.22
CA LYS A 40 -4.05 6.03 -1.87
C LYS A 40 -3.74 5.55 -3.29
N LYS A 41 -3.86 6.46 -4.25
CA LYS A 41 -3.46 6.23 -5.64
C LYS A 41 -1.94 6.37 -5.73
N VAL A 42 -1.27 5.38 -6.34
CA VAL A 42 0.20 5.31 -6.42
C VAL A 42 0.63 4.99 -7.85
N TYR A 43 1.73 5.61 -8.29
CA TYR A 43 2.38 5.37 -9.57
C TYR A 43 3.78 4.78 -9.34
N LEU A 44 3.95 3.48 -9.56
CA LEU A 44 5.21 2.79 -9.26
C LEU A 44 6.32 3.09 -10.28
N ASN A 45 5.95 3.55 -11.48
CA ASN A 45 6.90 3.89 -12.55
C ASN A 45 7.74 5.15 -12.26
N GLN A 46 7.54 5.79 -11.10
CA GLN A 46 8.35 6.91 -10.63
C GLN A 46 9.64 6.45 -9.93
N ALA A 47 9.73 5.18 -9.54
CA ALA A 47 10.95 4.62 -8.97
C ALA A 47 11.90 4.11 -10.06
N ASN A 48 13.20 4.14 -9.72
CA ASN A 48 14.22 3.49 -10.52
C ASN A 48 14.07 1.97 -10.44
N THR A 49 14.22 1.29 -11.57
CA THR A 49 14.20 -0.17 -11.64
C THR A 49 15.40 -0.78 -10.92
N GLY A 50 15.23 -1.96 -10.33
CA GLY A 50 16.26 -2.65 -9.55
C GLY A 50 16.58 -1.99 -8.20
N VAL A 51 15.85 -0.94 -7.81
CA VAL A 51 16.02 -0.24 -6.54
C VAL A 51 14.80 -0.49 -5.65
N VAL A 52 15.05 -0.84 -4.39
CA VAL A 52 14.01 -1.03 -3.39
C VAL A 52 13.48 0.32 -2.89
N PHE A 53 12.17 0.48 -2.83
CA PHE A 53 11.50 1.70 -2.37
C PHE A 53 10.23 1.41 -1.56
N ASP A 54 9.71 2.42 -0.87
CA ASP A 54 8.47 2.34 -0.10
C ASP A 54 7.25 2.77 -0.92
N VAL A 55 6.13 2.08 -0.73
CA VAL A 55 4.80 2.43 -1.23
C VAL A 55 3.89 2.75 -0.04
N PRO A 56 3.23 3.93 -0.01
CA PRO A 56 3.31 5.00 -1.00
C PRO A 56 4.66 5.72 -0.98
N MET A 57 5.14 6.15 -2.15
CA MET A 57 6.40 6.91 -2.27
C MET A 57 6.27 8.32 -1.69
N ASP A 58 5.07 8.88 -1.77
CA ASP A 58 4.72 10.17 -1.20
C ASP A 58 3.93 9.96 0.09
N GLY A 59 4.45 10.39 1.24
CA GLY A 59 3.71 10.36 2.51
C GLY A 59 3.41 8.95 3.05
N GLN A 60 2.20 8.75 3.60
CA GLN A 60 1.82 7.54 4.33
C GLN A 60 0.35 7.18 4.07
N LEU A 61 0.03 5.88 4.10
CA LEU A 61 -1.35 5.41 4.21
C LEU A 61 -1.59 5.03 5.68
N THR A 62 -2.49 5.77 6.34
CA THR A 62 -2.75 5.59 7.79
C THR A 62 -4.13 5.02 8.05
N PHE A 63 -4.28 4.30 9.16
CA PHE A 63 -5.54 3.76 9.65
C PHE A 63 -5.63 3.88 11.18
N ARG A 64 -6.85 3.76 11.71
CA ARG A 64 -7.10 3.75 13.16
C ARG A 64 -7.57 2.37 13.59
N VAL A 65 -7.05 1.92 14.72
CA VAL A 65 -7.51 0.70 15.37
C VAL A 65 -8.41 1.11 16.53
N PRO A 66 -9.71 0.76 16.49
CA PRO A 66 -10.64 1.05 17.59
C PRO A 66 -10.28 0.24 18.84
N GLU A 67 -10.67 0.74 20.01
CA GLU A 67 -10.38 0.07 21.30
C GLU A 67 -11.22 -1.19 21.53
N ARG A 68 -12.37 -1.29 20.86
CA ARG A 68 -13.30 -2.40 21.05
C ARG A 68 -12.77 -3.63 20.32
N ARG A 69 -12.46 -4.67 21.08
CA ARG A 69 -12.15 -6.01 20.56
C ARG A 69 -13.44 -6.74 20.24
N GLY A 70 -13.81 -6.77 18.97
CA GLY A 70 -14.87 -7.63 18.46
C GLY A 70 -14.28 -8.94 17.93
N ALA A 71 -15.12 -9.84 17.44
CA ALA A 71 -14.66 -11.08 16.82
C ALA A 71 -14.00 -10.87 15.43
N ASP A 72 -14.03 -9.65 14.88
CA ASP A 72 -13.66 -9.36 13.50
C ASP A 72 -12.60 -8.24 13.40
N ASP A 73 -11.53 -8.33 14.19
CA ASP A 73 -10.48 -7.29 14.30
C ASP A 73 -9.39 -7.41 13.20
N GLN A 74 -9.69 -8.00 12.05
CA GLN A 74 -8.68 -8.25 11.00
C GLN A 74 -8.29 -6.96 10.26
N LEU A 75 -6.99 -6.79 10.03
CA LEU A 75 -6.46 -5.75 9.15
C LEU A 75 -6.36 -6.30 7.72
N HIS A 76 -7.07 -5.68 6.80
CA HIS A 76 -6.96 -5.96 5.37
C HIS A 76 -6.19 -4.82 4.70
N PHE A 77 -5.21 -5.18 3.89
CA PHE A 77 -4.48 -4.23 3.05
C PHE A 77 -4.09 -4.88 1.73
N GLY A 78 -3.83 -4.05 0.73
CA GLY A 78 -3.44 -4.55 -0.58
C GLY A 78 -3.30 -3.46 -1.62
N MET A 79 -2.63 -3.79 -2.72
CA MET A 79 -2.50 -2.93 -3.89
C MET A 79 -3.35 -3.50 -5.03
N TYR A 80 -4.19 -2.65 -5.63
CA TYR A 80 -5.17 -3.06 -6.63
C TYR A 80 -4.99 -2.33 -7.95
N GLU A 81 -5.02 -3.09 -9.05
CA GLU A 81 -5.27 -2.57 -10.41
C GLU A 81 -6.78 -2.64 -10.66
N ILE A 82 -7.42 -1.50 -10.96
CA ILE A 82 -8.89 -1.41 -10.99
C ILE A 82 -9.43 -0.96 -12.36
N TRP A 83 -8.56 -0.67 -13.35
CA TRP A 83 -9.01 0.14 -14.50
C TRP A 83 -8.62 -0.37 -15.87
N ARG A 84 -7.42 -0.94 -16.07
CA ARG A 84 -6.95 -1.18 -17.44
C ARG A 84 -7.09 -2.62 -17.90
N GLY A 85 -7.26 -3.57 -16.97
CA GLY A 85 -7.29 -4.99 -17.31
C GLY A 85 -6.02 -5.49 -18.03
N ARG A 86 -4.93 -4.71 -17.97
CA ARG A 86 -3.64 -5.04 -18.58
C ARG A 86 -2.76 -5.71 -17.54
N TRP A 87 -2.11 -6.79 -17.98
CA TRP A 87 -1.11 -7.49 -17.19
C TRP A 87 0.03 -6.57 -16.79
N LYS A 88 0.52 -6.78 -15.57
CA LYS A 88 1.68 -6.14 -14.99
C LYS A 88 2.57 -7.22 -14.41
N GLY A 89 3.87 -7.06 -14.58
CA GLY A 89 4.86 -8.04 -14.10
C GLY A 89 6.11 -7.36 -13.60
N GLY A 90 6.95 -8.12 -12.90
CA GLY A 90 8.20 -7.62 -12.34
C GLY A 90 8.06 -6.76 -11.08
N LEU A 91 6.94 -6.84 -10.34
CA LEU A 91 6.84 -6.26 -9.00
C LEU A 91 7.23 -7.32 -7.96
N VAL A 92 8.25 -7.01 -7.17
CA VAL A 92 8.68 -7.82 -6.02
C VAL A 92 8.25 -7.10 -4.75
N ILE A 93 7.51 -7.79 -3.88
CA ILE A 93 7.19 -7.29 -2.54
C ILE A 93 8.18 -7.93 -1.57
N HIS A 94 9.07 -7.12 -1.01
CA HIS A 94 10.08 -7.57 -0.06
C HIS A 94 9.55 -7.61 1.36
N GLU A 95 8.76 -6.60 1.75
CA GLU A 95 8.27 -6.46 3.13
C GLU A 95 6.93 -5.71 3.17
N VAL A 96 6.12 -6.02 4.19
CA VAL A 96 5.00 -5.19 4.60
C VAL A 96 5.30 -4.61 5.97
N ILE A 97 5.30 -3.29 6.08
CA ILE A 97 5.64 -2.57 7.31
C ILE A 97 4.36 -1.96 7.88
N ILE A 98 4.05 -2.30 9.14
CA ILE A 98 2.97 -1.70 9.92
C ILE A 98 3.58 -1.12 11.18
N ALA A 99 3.41 0.18 11.41
CA ALA A 99 3.98 0.84 12.59
C ALA A 99 3.08 1.97 13.12
N PRO A 100 3.19 2.33 14.41
CA PRO A 100 2.52 3.51 14.95
C PRO A 100 2.90 4.76 14.16
N VAL A 101 1.95 5.68 13.95
CA VAL A 101 2.28 7.02 13.46
C VAL A 101 2.95 7.77 14.60
N VAL A 102 4.27 7.94 14.53
CA VAL A 102 4.99 8.78 15.48
C VAL A 102 4.69 10.23 15.11
N HIS A 103 4.05 10.97 16.01
CA HIS A 103 3.95 12.41 15.88
C HIS A 103 5.37 12.99 16.02
N ALA A 104 5.92 13.46 14.91
CA ALA A 104 7.06 14.37 14.92
C ALA A 104 6.56 15.80 15.15
#